data_AF-A0A7V2YVZ4-F1
#
_entry.id   AF-A0A7V2YVZ4-F1
#
_cell.length_a   1.000
_cell.length_b   1.000
_cell.length_c   1.000
_cell.angle_alpha   90.00
_cell.angle_beta   90.00
_cell.angle_gamma   90.00
#
_symmetry.space_group_name_H-M   'P 1'
#
loop_
_entity.id
_entity.type
_entity.pdbx_description
1 polymer ?
#
loop_
_entity_poly.entity_id
_entity_poly.type
_entity_poly.pdbx_seq_one_letter_code
_entity_poly.pdbx_strand_id
1 'polypeptide(L)'
;MSTNPAATKPAPEQSQPAGGKKPKDPRSKAQIKADEDAAESRKMLEAWLQYRGHLVLAFGRQPITAAHEQQFLEITSRLQKLQRTLLRILPRDVTFGNERMSSVVGSAISLQHLRELPEADQKKIYKEWHSIYILLTRAVGAMYFIAEGFEHHVKTREEMGIRGIKRGAGGSQADLPWHKNPSALTMAFVGAVILFFLLNYLKMLPFSF
;
A
#
# COMPACT_ATOMS: atom_id res chain seq x y z
N MET A 1 -31.87 60.33 -29.28
CA MET A 1 -31.60 60.41 -30.74
C MET A 1 -30.12 60.14 -30.97
N SER A 2 -29.76 59.53 -32.10
CA SER A 2 -28.41 59.10 -32.54
C SER A 2 -27.96 57.74 -31.98
N THR A 3 -28.32 56.62 -32.62
CA THR A 3 -27.81 56.00 -33.87
C THR A 3 -26.74 54.96 -33.60
N ASN A 4 -27.14 53.71 -33.82
CA ASN A 4 -26.34 52.52 -34.00
C ASN A 4 -25.42 52.67 -35.25
N PRO A 5 -24.27 51.99 -35.29
CA PRO A 5 -23.99 51.21 -36.49
C PRO A 5 -23.38 49.82 -36.24
N ALA A 6 -24.04 48.84 -36.88
CA ALA A 6 -23.51 47.73 -37.69
C ALA A 6 -22.15 47.08 -37.36
N ALA A 7 -22.22 45.78 -37.05
CA ALA A 7 -21.20 44.73 -37.23
C ALA A 7 -21.82 43.42 -36.69
N THR A 8 -21.75 42.20 -37.23
CA THR A 8 -21.04 41.57 -38.36
C THR A 8 -21.80 40.25 -38.60
N LYS A 9 -21.94 39.82 -39.86
CA LYS A 9 -22.54 38.53 -40.26
C LYS A 9 -21.87 37.34 -39.52
N PRO A 10 -22.62 36.37 -38.97
CA PRO A 10 -22.05 35.07 -38.63
C PRO A 10 -21.91 34.22 -39.91
N ALA A 11 -20.68 33.75 -40.17
CA ALA A 11 -20.39 32.76 -41.20
C ALA A 11 -20.96 31.38 -40.79
N PRO A 12 -21.59 30.62 -41.71
CA PRO A 12 -22.02 29.26 -41.42
C PRO A 12 -20.99 28.28 -41.98
N GLU A 13 -20.00 27.89 -41.19
CA GLU A 13 -19.19 26.73 -41.57
C GLU A 13 -18.57 26.05 -40.35
N GLN A 14 -19.33 25.13 -39.76
CA GLN A 14 -18.76 24.00 -39.04
C GLN A 14 -19.26 22.73 -39.72
N SER A 15 -18.48 22.36 -40.73
CA SER A 15 -18.38 21.02 -41.27
C SER A 15 -18.25 20.02 -40.12
N GLN A 16 -19.30 19.22 -39.91
CA GLN A 16 -19.26 18.05 -39.06
C GLN A 16 -18.21 17.09 -39.64
N PRO A 17 -17.15 16.71 -38.91
CA PRO A 17 -16.29 15.64 -39.37
C PRO A 17 -17.09 14.34 -39.34
N ALA A 18 -17.17 13.75 -40.53
CA ALA A 18 -17.77 12.47 -40.84
C ALA A 18 -17.37 11.40 -39.82
N GLY A 19 -18.31 10.47 -39.58
CA GLY A 19 -18.19 9.37 -38.64
C GLY A 19 -16.89 8.58 -38.79
N GLY A 20 -15.93 8.92 -37.93
CA GLY A 20 -14.79 8.07 -37.64
C GLY A 20 -15.32 6.80 -36.97
N LYS A 21 -15.29 5.67 -37.71
CA LYS A 21 -15.46 4.34 -37.12
C LYS A 21 -14.50 4.25 -35.93
N LYS A 22 -15.05 4.19 -34.70
CA LYS A 22 -14.26 3.94 -33.49
C LYS A 22 -13.34 2.74 -33.75
N PRO A 23 -12.03 2.86 -33.53
CA PRO A 23 -11.11 1.73 -33.67
C PRO A 23 -11.59 0.62 -32.74
N LYS A 24 -11.93 -0.54 -33.32
CA LYS A 24 -12.35 -1.73 -32.58
C LYS A 24 -11.09 -2.32 -31.96
N ASP A 25 -10.84 -1.95 -30.71
CA ASP A 25 -9.70 -2.39 -29.94
C ASP A 25 -9.65 -3.95 -29.91
N PRO A 26 -8.56 -4.59 -30.39
CA PRO A 26 -8.48 -6.05 -30.49
C PRO A 26 -8.24 -6.75 -29.13
N ARG A 27 -8.31 -6.02 -28.01
CA ARG A 27 -8.11 -6.59 -26.66
C ARG A 27 -9.12 -7.70 -26.34
N SER A 28 -8.62 -8.79 -25.75
CA SER A 28 -9.44 -9.92 -25.32
C SER A 28 -10.37 -9.51 -24.17
N LYS A 29 -11.48 -10.22 -23.95
CA LYS A 29 -12.37 -9.98 -22.79
C LYS A 29 -11.63 -10.08 -21.45
N ALA A 30 -10.63 -10.97 -21.36
CA ALA A 30 -9.80 -11.12 -20.18
C ALA A 30 -8.92 -9.89 -19.93
N GLN A 31 -8.36 -9.33 -21.00
CA GLN A 31 -7.55 -8.12 -20.96
C GLN A 31 -8.36 -6.91 -20.47
N ILE A 32 -9.57 -6.73 -21.00
CA ILE A 32 -10.48 -5.65 -20.58
C ILE A 32 -10.79 -5.76 -19.08
N LYS A 33 -11.08 -6.97 -18.61
CA LYS A 33 -11.33 -7.20 -17.18
C LYS A 33 -10.10 -6.89 -16.32
N ALA A 34 -8.91 -7.29 -16.75
CA ALA A 34 -7.68 -7.01 -16.02
C ALA A 34 -7.39 -5.50 -15.93
N ASP A 35 -7.63 -4.75 -17.02
CA ASP A 35 -7.53 -3.30 -17.05
C ASP A 35 -8.53 -2.64 -16.08
N GLU A 36 -9.78 -3.12 -16.04
CA GLU A 36 -10.81 -2.66 -15.10
C GLU A 36 -10.43 -2.94 -13.63
N ASP A 37 -9.96 -4.15 -13.34
CA ASP A 37 -9.52 -4.54 -12.01
C ASP A 37 -8.31 -3.70 -11.54
N ALA A 38 -7.36 -3.44 -12.45
CA ALA A 38 -6.22 -2.56 -12.17
C ALA A 38 -6.68 -1.12 -11.90
N ALA A 39 -7.61 -0.59 -12.69
CA ALA A 39 -8.20 0.74 -12.46
C ALA A 39 -8.92 0.83 -11.09
N GLU A 40 -9.62 -0.22 -10.68
CA GLU A 40 -10.28 -0.27 -9.38
C GLU A 40 -9.28 -0.28 -8.22
N SER A 41 -8.18 -1.03 -8.36
CA SER A 41 -7.10 -1.04 -7.38
C SER A 41 -6.47 0.35 -7.20
N ARG A 42 -6.33 1.11 -8.29
CA ARG A 42 -5.84 2.49 -8.25
C ARG A 42 -6.79 3.42 -7.50
N LYS A 43 -8.11 3.32 -7.71
CA LYS A 43 -9.09 4.11 -6.95
C LYS A 43 -8.97 3.89 -5.45
N MET A 44 -8.66 2.66 -5.02
CA MET A 44 -8.41 2.35 -3.61
C MET A 44 -7.18 3.09 -3.08
N LEU A 45 -6.07 3.09 -3.82
CA LEU A 45 -4.86 3.81 -3.46
C LEU A 45 -5.08 5.32 -3.38
N GLU A 46 -5.80 5.90 -4.35
CA GLU A 46 -6.15 7.32 -4.35
C GLU A 46 -7.01 7.69 -3.14
N ALA A 47 -8.01 6.87 -2.80
CA ALA A 47 -8.83 7.08 -1.61
C ALA A 47 -7.99 6.98 -0.32
N TRP A 48 -7.02 6.07 -0.26
CA TRP A 48 -6.12 5.92 0.88
C TRP A 48 -5.20 7.14 1.07
N LEU A 49 -4.78 7.77 -0.02
CA LEU A 49 -4.02 9.02 0.00
C LEU A 49 -4.87 10.22 0.43
N GLN A 50 -6.13 10.29 -0.01
CA GLN A 50 -7.07 11.32 0.45
C GLN A 50 -7.31 11.20 1.97
N TYR A 51 -7.48 9.98 2.46
CA TYR A 51 -7.62 9.69 3.88
C TYR A 51 -6.42 10.20 4.71
N ARG A 52 -5.20 10.11 4.18
CA ARG A 52 -4.00 10.71 4.82
C ARG A 52 -4.16 12.22 5.03
N GLY A 53 -4.75 12.94 4.06
CA GLY A 53 -4.99 14.37 4.18
C GLY A 53 -5.83 14.70 5.41
N HIS A 54 -6.85 13.89 5.66
CA HIS A 54 -7.70 13.99 6.84
C HIS A 54 -6.97 13.63 8.14
N LEU A 55 -6.09 12.62 8.14
CA LEU A 55 -5.24 12.32 9.31
C LEU A 55 -4.31 13.50 9.65
N VAL A 56 -3.69 14.11 8.64
CA VAL A 56 -2.82 15.28 8.83
C VAL A 56 -3.61 16.47 9.36
N LEU A 57 -4.84 16.68 8.88
CA LEU A 57 -5.74 17.70 9.40
C LEU A 57 -6.12 17.45 10.87
N ALA A 58 -6.48 16.20 11.20
CA ALA A 58 -6.88 15.82 12.56
C ALA A 58 -5.75 16.03 13.58
N PHE A 59 -4.54 15.57 13.25
CA PHE A 59 -3.34 15.67 14.10
C PHE A 59 -2.68 17.06 14.03
N GLY A 60 -3.11 17.92 13.11
CA GLY A 60 -2.68 19.30 12.99
C GLY A 60 -3.43 20.24 13.94
N ARG A 61 -2.98 21.50 13.97
CA ARG A 61 -3.61 22.58 14.77
C ARG A 61 -4.74 23.32 14.04
N GLN A 62 -5.01 22.96 12.80
CA GLN A 62 -5.99 23.65 11.96
C GLN A 62 -7.42 23.42 12.47
N PRO A 63 -8.34 24.39 12.36
CA PRO A 63 -9.73 24.18 12.77
C PRO A 63 -10.38 23.07 11.92
N ILE A 64 -11.07 22.14 12.59
CA ILE A 64 -11.91 21.14 11.92
C ILE A 64 -13.28 21.77 11.71
N THR A 65 -13.71 21.85 10.45
CA THR A 65 -15.04 22.35 10.09
C THR A 65 -15.99 21.17 9.89
N ALA A 66 -17.30 21.41 9.93
CA ALA A 66 -18.30 20.39 9.62
C ALA A 66 -18.13 19.80 8.20
N ALA A 67 -17.67 20.62 7.24
CA ALA A 67 -17.38 20.16 5.88
C ALA A 67 -16.22 19.15 5.85
N HIS A 68 -15.15 19.38 6.64
CA HIS A 68 -14.05 18.43 6.76
C HIS A 68 -14.50 17.10 7.36
N GLU A 69 -15.34 17.15 8.39
CA GLU A 69 -15.90 15.97 9.04
C GLU A 69 -16.75 15.16 8.05
N GLN A 70 -17.61 15.82 7.29
CA GLN A 70 -18.43 15.15 6.29
C GLN A 70 -17.58 14.48 5.19
N GLN A 71 -16.58 15.19 4.65
CA GLN A 71 -15.63 14.62 3.69
C GLN A 71 -14.88 13.40 4.27
N PHE A 72 -14.50 13.47 5.55
CA PHE A 72 -13.85 12.37 6.25
C PHE A 72 -14.73 11.11 6.34
N LEU A 73 -16.02 11.28 6.65
CA LEU A 73 -16.98 10.16 6.70
C LEU A 73 -17.26 9.58 5.30
N GLU A 74 -17.33 10.43 4.28
CA GLU A 74 -17.48 10.02 2.88
C GLU A 74 -16.29 9.18 2.41
N ILE A 75 -15.05 9.63 2.68
CA ILE A 75 -13.85 8.90 2.27
C ILE A 75 -13.72 7.57 3.03
N THR A 76 -14.07 7.55 4.32
CA THR A 76 -14.08 6.33 5.16
C THR A 76 -15.07 5.31 4.60
N SER A 77 -16.29 5.75 4.26
CA SER A 77 -17.32 4.90 3.65
C SER A 77 -16.89 4.38 2.27
N ARG A 78 -16.25 5.24 1.47
CA ARG A 78 -15.70 4.87 0.16
C ARG A 78 -14.59 3.82 0.29
N LEU A 79 -13.67 3.99 1.25
CA LEU A 79 -12.60 3.02 1.54
C LEU A 79 -13.16 1.65 1.88
N GLN A 80 -14.16 1.56 2.77
CA GLN A 80 -14.77 0.28 3.14
C GLN A 80 -15.46 -0.43 1.96
N LYS A 81 -16.02 0.32 1.01
CA LYS A 81 -16.59 -0.25 -0.23
C LYS A 81 -15.48 -0.78 -1.14
N LEU A 82 -14.47 0.05 -1.41
CA LEU A 82 -13.34 -0.30 -2.27
C LEU A 82 -12.52 -1.47 -1.70
N GLN A 83 -12.35 -1.54 -0.39
CA GLN A 83 -11.68 -2.65 0.30
C GLN A 83 -12.36 -3.99 0.00
N ARG A 84 -13.70 -4.04 0.04
CA ARG A 84 -14.47 -5.25 -0.31
C ARG A 84 -14.35 -5.60 -1.79
N THR A 85 -14.33 -4.61 -2.66
CA THR A 85 -14.11 -4.83 -4.11
C THR A 85 -12.71 -5.37 -4.35
N LEU A 86 -11.69 -4.76 -3.74
CA LEU A 86 -10.29 -5.15 -3.92
C LEU A 86 -10.04 -6.59 -3.46
N LEU A 87 -10.61 -7.01 -2.33
CA LEU A 87 -10.51 -8.40 -1.85
C LEU A 87 -11.07 -9.44 -2.84
N ARG A 88 -12.01 -9.06 -3.70
CA ARG A 88 -12.61 -9.98 -4.69
C ARG A 88 -11.79 -10.10 -5.96
N ILE A 89 -11.08 -9.05 -6.34
CA ILE A 89 -10.34 -8.98 -7.61
C ILE A 89 -8.85 -9.33 -7.44
N LEU A 90 -8.31 -9.17 -6.23
CA LEU A 90 -6.90 -9.39 -5.97
C LEU A 90 -6.55 -10.89 -6.02
N PRO A 91 -5.41 -11.28 -6.65
CA PRO A 91 -4.93 -12.65 -6.61
C PRO A 91 -4.71 -13.15 -5.18
N ARG A 92 -4.93 -14.45 -4.94
CA ARG A 92 -4.86 -15.05 -3.59
C ARG A 92 -3.51 -14.86 -2.90
N ASP A 93 -2.43 -14.79 -3.68
CA ASP A 93 -1.06 -14.67 -3.16
C ASP A 93 -0.65 -13.22 -2.88
N VAL A 94 -1.48 -12.25 -3.27
CA VAL A 94 -1.21 -10.82 -3.07
C VAL A 94 -2.03 -10.33 -1.89
N THR A 95 -1.36 -9.68 -0.94
CA THR A 95 -2.01 -9.10 0.25
C THR A 95 -1.72 -7.61 0.33
N PHE A 96 -2.68 -6.82 0.83
CA PHE A 96 -2.54 -5.36 0.99
C PHE A 96 -2.75 -4.88 2.43
N GLY A 97 -2.78 -5.79 3.42
CA GLY A 97 -2.99 -5.44 4.83
C GLY A 97 -4.45 -5.16 5.20
N ASN A 98 -5.40 -5.90 4.61
CA ASN A 98 -6.84 -5.75 4.80
C ASN A 98 -7.28 -5.57 6.28
N GLU A 99 -6.85 -6.47 7.17
CA GLU A 99 -7.25 -6.43 8.59
C GLU A 99 -6.73 -5.18 9.30
N ARG A 100 -5.47 -4.82 9.06
CA ARG A 100 -4.85 -3.61 9.62
C ARG A 100 -5.56 -2.36 9.12
N MET A 101 -5.93 -2.34 7.83
CA MET A 101 -6.72 -1.25 7.26
C MET A 101 -8.09 -1.13 7.93
N SER A 102 -8.82 -2.23 8.12
CA SER A 102 -10.09 -2.22 8.85
C SER A 102 -9.91 -1.72 10.29
N SER A 103 -8.82 -2.09 10.97
CA SER A 103 -8.53 -1.59 12.31
C SER A 103 -8.28 -0.08 12.34
N VAL A 104 -7.48 0.44 11.40
CA VAL A 104 -7.20 1.89 11.31
C VAL A 104 -8.48 2.66 11.02
N VAL A 105 -9.20 2.27 9.96
CA VAL A 105 -10.43 2.95 9.53
C VAL A 105 -11.52 2.83 10.60
N GLY A 106 -11.64 1.67 11.27
CA GLY A 106 -12.63 1.43 12.32
C GLY A 106 -12.35 2.18 13.62
N SER A 107 -11.09 2.46 13.95
CA SER A 107 -10.74 3.29 15.12
C SER A 107 -11.05 4.77 14.92
N ALA A 108 -11.21 5.21 13.68
CA ALA A 108 -11.33 6.60 13.32
C ALA A 108 -12.80 7.00 13.13
N ILE A 109 -13.51 7.21 14.24
CA ILE A 109 -14.96 7.50 14.25
C ILE A 109 -15.27 8.90 13.70
N SER A 110 -14.45 9.90 14.08
CA SER A 110 -14.55 11.29 13.63
C SER A 110 -13.18 11.97 13.62
N LEU A 111 -13.03 13.10 12.91
CA LEU A 111 -11.77 13.86 12.94
C LEU A 111 -11.53 14.45 14.34
N GLN A 112 -12.59 14.88 15.01
CA GLN A 112 -12.50 15.40 16.38
C GLN A 112 -12.02 14.32 17.36
N HIS A 113 -12.54 13.09 17.24
CA HIS A 113 -12.09 11.97 18.05
C HIS A 113 -10.60 11.68 17.80
N LEU A 114 -10.17 11.64 16.53
CA LEU A 114 -8.76 11.42 16.17
C LEU A 114 -7.83 12.49 16.76
N ARG A 115 -8.28 13.74 16.86
CA ARG A 115 -7.52 14.84 17.44
C ARG A 115 -7.34 14.71 18.95
N GLU A 116 -8.34 14.16 19.63
CA GLU A 116 -8.35 13.99 21.08
C GLU A 116 -7.51 12.80 21.55
N LEU A 117 -7.04 11.95 20.62
CA LEU A 117 -6.16 10.84 20.95
C LEU A 117 -4.80 11.31 21.50
N PRO A 118 -4.18 10.56 22.42
CA PRO A 118 -2.81 10.79 22.85
C PRO A 118 -1.83 10.80 21.67
N GLU A 119 -0.77 11.62 21.75
CA GLU A 119 0.22 11.75 20.67
C GLU A 119 0.85 10.40 20.27
N ALA A 120 1.02 9.49 21.24
CA ALA A 120 1.51 8.13 20.99
C ALA A 120 0.57 7.34 20.06
N ASP A 121 -0.74 7.45 20.25
CA ASP A 121 -1.75 6.76 19.43
C ASP A 121 -1.88 7.41 18.05
N GLN A 122 -1.78 8.74 17.97
CA GLN A 122 -1.74 9.45 16.68
C GLN A 122 -0.55 8.97 15.83
N LYS A 123 0.64 8.88 16.43
CA LYS A 123 1.85 8.34 15.76
C LYS A 123 1.68 6.88 15.35
N LYS A 124 1.05 6.07 16.21
CA LYS A 124 0.75 4.66 15.92
C LYS A 124 -0.18 4.54 14.71
N ILE A 125 -1.29 5.27 14.68
CA ILE A 125 -2.24 5.29 13.55
C ILE A 125 -1.53 5.72 12.27
N TYR A 126 -0.70 6.76 12.32
CA TYR A 126 0.02 7.24 11.15
C TYR A 126 1.04 6.20 10.62
N LYS A 127 1.75 5.52 11.52
CA LYS A 127 2.68 4.44 11.17
C LYS A 127 1.95 3.25 10.53
N GLU A 128 0.81 2.85 11.10
CA GLU A 128 -0.05 1.81 10.52
C GLU A 128 -0.55 2.22 9.14
N TRP A 129 -1.03 3.45 8.98
CA TRP A 129 -1.45 4.00 7.70
C TRP A 129 -0.36 3.88 6.63
N HIS A 130 0.88 4.25 6.97
CA HIS A 130 2.01 4.18 6.06
C HIS A 130 2.40 2.74 5.72
N SER A 131 2.40 1.84 6.71
CA SER A 131 2.65 0.41 6.47
C SER A 131 1.64 -0.18 5.47
N ILE A 132 0.36 0.18 5.60
CA ILE A 132 -0.69 -0.26 4.68
C ILE A 132 -0.49 0.35 3.29
N TYR A 133 -0.11 1.64 3.21
CA TYR A 133 0.19 2.29 1.94
C TYR A 133 1.24 1.53 1.13
N ILE A 134 2.36 1.13 1.76
CA ILE A 134 3.42 0.35 1.09
C ILE A 134 2.87 -0.96 0.52
N LEU A 135 2.07 -1.70 1.30
CA LEU A 135 1.48 -2.97 0.86
C LEU A 135 0.48 -2.76 -0.27
N LEU A 136 -0.36 -1.72 -0.17
CA LEU A 136 -1.34 -1.37 -1.18
C LEU A 136 -0.66 -0.95 -2.50
N THR A 137 0.42 -0.17 -2.47
CA THR A 137 1.17 0.19 -3.68
C THR A 137 1.77 -1.04 -4.37
N ARG A 138 2.27 -2.01 -3.59
CA ARG A 138 2.75 -3.30 -4.15
C ARG A 138 1.62 -4.08 -4.80
N ALA A 139 0.46 -4.16 -4.14
CA ALA A 139 -0.71 -4.84 -4.67
C ALA A 139 -1.21 -4.19 -5.98
N VAL A 140 -1.29 -2.86 -6.02
CA VAL A 140 -1.65 -2.12 -7.24
C VAL A 140 -0.62 -2.36 -8.35
N GLY A 141 0.67 -2.34 -8.05
CA GLY A 141 1.72 -2.67 -9.01
C GLY A 141 1.57 -4.07 -9.59
N ALA A 142 1.24 -5.06 -8.76
CA ALA A 142 0.96 -6.42 -9.22
C ALA A 142 -0.26 -6.49 -10.15
N MET A 143 -1.33 -5.73 -9.85
CA MET A 143 -2.51 -5.67 -10.71
C MET A 143 -2.20 -5.07 -12.08
N TYR A 144 -1.39 -4.00 -12.14
CA TYR A 144 -0.95 -3.42 -13.40
C TYR A 144 -0.06 -4.38 -14.19
N PHE A 145 0.84 -5.10 -13.52
CA PHE A 145 1.68 -6.10 -14.16
C PHE A 145 0.86 -7.23 -14.81
N ILE A 146 -0.18 -7.71 -14.12
CA ILE A 146 -1.13 -8.70 -14.65
C ILE A 146 -1.92 -8.11 -15.82
N ALA A 147 -2.37 -6.86 -15.69
CA ALA A 147 -3.06 -6.16 -16.76
C ALA A 147 -2.16 -5.99 -18.00
N GLU A 148 -0.86 -5.78 -17.88
CA GLU A 148 0.03 -5.71 -19.06
C GLU A 148 0.20 -7.06 -19.80
N GLY A 149 -0.42 -8.14 -19.32
CA GLY A 149 -0.38 -9.45 -19.96
C GLY A 149 0.84 -10.28 -19.58
N PHE A 150 1.57 -9.90 -18.52
CA PHE A 150 2.62 -10.74 -17.98
C PHE A 150 2.02 -11.95 -17.26
N GLU A 151 2.13 -13.12 -17.90
CA GLU A 151 1.79 -14.37 -17.24
C GLU A 151 2.79 -14.67 -16.12
N HIS A 152 2.27 -14.78 -14.90
CA HIS A 152 3.03 -15.20 -13.74
C HIS A 152 3.38 -16.69 -13.89
N HIS A 153 4.47 -17.02 -14.59
CA HIS A 153 5.13 -18.31 -14.44
C HIS A 153 5.85 -18.33 -13.09
N VAL A 154 5.09 -18.30 -11.99
CA VAL A 154 5.59 -18.79 -10.73
C VAL A 154 5.75 -20.29 -10.94
N LYS A 155 6.98 -20.72 -11.22
CA LYS A 155 7.33 -22.13 -11.03
C LYS A 155 7.10 -22.39 -9.55
N THR A 156 5.92 -22.90 -9.22
CA THR A 156 5.59 -23.34 -7.87
C THR A 156 6.75 -24.21 -7.43
N ARG A 157 7.39 -23.85 -6.32
CA ARG A 157 8.48 -24.61 -5.72
C ARG A 157 8.02 -26.02 -5.26
N GLU A 158 6.84 -26.48 -5.67
CA GLU A 158 6.36 -27.86 -5.53
C GLU A 158 6.97 -28.81 -6.57
N GLU A 159 7.41 -28.33 -7.75
CA GLU A 159 8.08 -29.20 -8.73
C GLU A 159 9.58 -29.42 -8.43
N MET A 160 10.13 -28.77 -7.40
CA MET A 160 11.41 -29.14 -6.78
C MET A 160 11.22 -30.05 -5.55
N GLY A 161 10.05 -30.70 -5.43
CA GLY A 161 9.83 -31.76 -4.46
C GLY A 161 10.69 -32.99 -4.77
N ILE A 162 11.79 -33.14 -4.02
CA ILE A 162 12.52 -34.34 -3.51
C ILE A 162 12.67 -35.61 -4.39
N ARG A 163 11.83 -35.88 -5.39
CA ARG A 163 12.03 -36.97 -6.37
C ARG A 163 13.21 -36.71 -7.33
N GLY A 164 13.63 -35.46 -7.50
CA GLY A 164 14.82 -35.11 -8.28
C GLY A 164 16.17 -35.30 -7.56
N ILE A 165 16.18 -35.44 -6.23
CA ILE A 165 17.42 -35.53 -5.42
C ILE A 165 17.81 -36.99 -5.15
N LYS A 166 17.05 -37.99 -5.64
CA LYS A 166 17.34 -39.41 -5.40
C LYS A 166 18.24 -40.09 -6.44
N ARG A 167 19.03 -39.34 -7.22
CA ARG A 167 19.98 -39.93 -8.20
C ARG A 167 21.45 -39.50 -8.03
N GLY A 168 21.81 -38.93 -6.88
CA GLY A 168 23.19 -38.53 -6.60
C GLY A 168 23.54 -38.55 -5.12
N ALA A 169 23.22 -39.64 -4.41
CA ALA A 169 23.68 -39.87 -3.04
C ALA A 169 24.85 -40.85 -3.06
N GLY A 170 26.05 -40.31 -3.26
CA GLY A 170 27.31 -41.00 -3.08
C GLY A 170 28.40 -39.95 -2.88
N GLY A 171 28.70 -39.61 -1.62
CA GLY A 171 29.84 -38.74 -1.31
C GLY A 171 29.65 -37.83 -0.10
N SER A 172 30.22 -38.27 1.03
CA SER A 172 30.80 -37.47 2.12
C SER A 172 29.89 -36.53 2.93
N GLN A 173 29.36 -37.08 4.02
CA GLN A 173 28.88 -36.36 5.19
C GLN A 173 30.08 -35.72 5.91
N ALA A 174 30.21 -34.39 5.82
CA ALA A 174 31.07 -33.61 6.71
C ALA A 174 30.21 -33.12 7.88
N ASP A 175 30.40 -33.73 9.05
CA ASP A 175 29.73 -33.36 10.29
C ASP A 175 30.18 -31.96 10.74
N LEU A 176 29.23 -31.02 10.83
CA LEU A 176 29.45 -29.71 11.46
C LEU A 176 29.05 -29.79 12.96
N PRO A 177 29.96 -29.47 13.91
CA PRO A 177 29.81 -29.82 15.33
C PRO A 177 28.97 -28.84 16.19
N TRP A 178 28.08 -28.04 15.60
CA TRP A 178 27.49 -26.89 16.32
C TRP A 178 26.25 -27.20 17.17
N HIS A 179 25.77 -28.45 17.22
CA HIS A 179 24.46 -28.74 17.83
C HIS A 179 24.47 -29.37 19.24
N LYS A 180 25.62 -29.47 19.92
CA LYS A 180 25.67 -30.24 21.18
C LYS A 180 25.50 -29.48 22.50
N ASN A 181 25.53 -28.15 22.58
CA ASN A 181 25.41 -27.44 23.88
C ASN A 181 24.54 -26.17 23.80
N PRO A 182 23.24 -26.21 24.16
CA PRO A 182 22.38 -25.02 24.20
C PRO A 182 22.77 -23.99 25.28
N SER A 183 23.65 -24.35 26.22
CA SER A 183 24.19 -23.46 27.27
C SER A 183 25.30 -22.52 26.78
N ALA A 184 26.00 -22.87 25.70
CA ALA A 184 27.08 -22.02 25.16
C ALA A 184 26.53 -20.78 24.44
N LEU A 185 25.38 -20.92 23.77
CA LEU A 185 24.75 -19.84 23.01
C LEU A 185 24.10 -18.80 23.93
N THR A 186 23.54 -19.24 25.07
CA THR A 186 23.01 -18.35 26.11
C THR A 186 24.12 -17.57 26.82
N MET A 187 25.26 -18.19 27.13
CA MET A 187 26.40 -17.50 27.73
C MET A 187 27.03 -16.46 26.78
N ALA A 188 27.13 -16.76 25.48
CA ALA A 188 27.64 -15.81 24.50
C ALA A 188 26.76 -14.57 24.38
N PHE A 189 25.44 -14.74 24.44
CA PHE A 189 24.49 -13.62 24.38
C PHE A 189 24.56 -12.73 25.63
N VAL A 190 24.64 -13.33 26.82
CA VAL A 190 24.79 -12.59 28.09
C VAL A 190 26.12 -11.81 28.11
N GLY A 191 27.21 -12.42 27.65
CA GLY A 191 28.51 -11.76 27.53
C GLY A 191 28.47 -10.54 26.60
N ALA A 192 27.81 -10.67 25.44
CA ALA A 192 27.68 -9.56 24.48
C ALA A 192 26.86 -8.39 25.05
N VAL A 193 25.79 -8.67 25.80
CA VAL A 193 24.97 -7.63 26.44
C VAL A 193 25.76 -6.90 27.53
N ILE A 194 26.49 -7.62 28.39
CA ILE A 194 27.31 -7.00 29.45
C ILE A 194 28.41 -6.12 28.84
N LEU A 195 29.10 -6.60 27.79
CA LEU A 195 30.13 -5.83 27.11
C LEU A 195 29.56 -4.57 26.47
N PHE A 196 28.36 -4.65 25.87
CA PHE A 196 27.68 -3.49 25.31
C PHE A 196 27.35 -2.44 26.37
N PHE A 197 26.87 -2.85 27.55
CA PHE A 197 26.61 -1.92 28.66
C PHE A 197 27.89 -1.31 29.22
N LEU A 198 28.98 -2.07 29.36
CA LEU A 198 30.27 -1.56 29.81
C LEU A 198 30.86 -0.52 28.84
N LEU A 199 30.79 -0.78 27.53
CA LEU A 199 31.25 0.16 26.51
C LEU A 199 30.41 1.45 26.49
N ASN A 200 29.10 1.35 26.76
CA ASN A 200 28.24 2.52 26.90
C ASN A 200 28.53 3.30 28.18
N TYR A 201 28.79 2.62 29.29
CA TYR A 201 29.15 3.25 30.57
C TYR A 201 30.49 3.99 30.48
N LEU A 202 31.49 3.41 29.80
CA LEU A 202 32.78 4.07 29.59
C LEU A 202 32.67 5.35 28.74
N LYS A 203 31.70 5.41 27.82
CA LYS A 203 31.40 6.61 27.03
C LYS A 203 30.68 7.70 27.82
N MET A 204 30.00 7.38 28.91
CA MET A 204 29.28 8.35 29.74
C MET A 204 30.14 8.97 30.85
N LEU A 205 31.38 8.54 31.05
CA LEU A 205 32.27 9.21 32.01
C LEU A 205 32.80 10.52 31.39
N PRO A 206 32.42 11.70 31.91
CA PRO A 206 32.99 12.96 31.46
C PRO A 206 34.45 13.00 31.91
N PHE A 207 35.38 12.93 30.94
CA PHE A 207 36.79 13.25 31.17
C PHE A 207 36.86 14.72 31.63
N SER A 208 36.91 14.95 32.94
CA SER A 208 37.31 16.23 33.52
C SER A 208 38.83 16.18 33.66
N PHE A 209 39.51 16.76 32.68
CA PHE A 209 40.91 17.18 32.79
C PHE A 209 40.94 18.71 32.74
#